data_AF-A2BIT3-F1
#
_entry.id   AF-A2BIT3-F1
#
_cell.length_a   1.000
_cell.length_b   1.000
_cell.length_c   1.000
_cell.angle_alpha   90.00
_cell.angle_beta   90.00
_cell.angle_gamma   90.00
#
_symmetry.space_group_name_H-M   'P 1'
#
loop_
_entity.id
_entity.type
_entity.pdbx_description
1 polymer ?
#
loop_
_entity_poly.entity_id
_entity_poly.type
_entity_poly.pdbx_seq_one_letter_code
_entity_poly.pdbx_strand_id
1 'polypeptide(L)'
;MRSGVRLYAVYLRQDNPKYNTVAKLVRHGVVSEVRAPPRGVVVLDPFSPTPISVSDRGLIEKSGLCVIDGSWRRVSSYLRRLRRVVGRRLPLLLAANPVNYGRPFLLSSAEALAAALYIAGFRSIAEQLLSFFKWGPEFLRLNKQLLERYEGKTSTEIVGEECRLISSMTGLEIGDCDAARLVEIYGRIVEDYIGER
;
A
#
# COMPACT_ATOMS: atom_id res chain seq x y z
N MET A 1 7.79 15.71 19.46
CA MET A 1 8.57 15.25 18.28
C MET A 1 7.77 15.58 17.03
N ARG A 2 8.17 16.61 16.27
CA ARG A 2 7.51 17.07 15.03
C ARG A 2 8.46 16.98 13.83
N SER A 3 9.02 15.80 13.63
CA SER A 3 9.79 15.45 12.42
C SER A 3 9.11 14.31 11.63
N GLY A 4 7.87 13.96 11.97
CA GLY A 4 7.16 12.82 11.39
C GLY A 4 6.57 13.12 10.02
N VAL A 5 6.78 12.21 9.07
CA VAL A 5 6.10 12.14 7.78
C VAL A 5 4.60 12.43 7.94
N ARG A 6 4.05 13.29 7.07
CA ARG A 6 2.61 13.57 7.08
C ARG A 6 1.86 12.45 6.39
N LEU A 7 0.90 11.85 7.10
CA LEU A 7 0.03 10.80 6.58
C LEU A 7 -1.37 11.35 6.37
N TYR A 8 -1.94 11.08 5.20
CA TYR A 8 -3.27 11.51 4.82
C TYR A 8 -4.15 10.33 4.44
N ALA A 9 -5.45 10.48 4.64
CA ALA A 9 -6.42 9.56 4.09
C ALA A 9 -7.60 10.32 3.47
N VAL A 10 -8.00 9.89 2.28
CA VAL A 10 -9.32 10.22 1.74
C VAL A 10 -10.27 9.11 2.17
N TYR A 11 -11.09 9.38 3.18
CA TYR A 11 -12.04 8.39 3.70
C TYR A 11 -13.40 8.49 3.01
N LEU A 12 -13.76 7.47 2.22
CA LEU A 12 -14.99 7.46 1.42
C LEU A 12 -16.24 6.99 2.19
N ARG A 13 -16.10 6.64 3.48
CA ARG A 13 -17.17 6.34 4.46
C ARG A 13 -18.22 5.35 3.96
N GLN A 14 -17.78 4.12 3.73
CA GLN A 14 -18.64 3.04 3.19
C GLN A 14 -18.81 1.85 4.12
N ASP A 15 -18.00 1.80 5.16
CA ASP A 15 -17.94 0.73 6.13
C ASP A 15 -18.19 1.29 7.54
N ASN A 16 -18.41 0.38 8.48
CA ASN A 16 -18.60 0.77 9.87
C ASN A 16 -17.28 1.37 10.42
N PRO A 17 -17.25 2.64 10.85
CA PRO A 17 -16.04 3.31 11.33
C PRO A 17 -15.41 2.64 12.57
N LYS A 18 -16.14 1.75 13.25
CA LYS A 18 -15.62 0.93 14.35
C LYS A 18 -14.55 -0.06 13.89
N TYR A 19 -14.68 -0.61 12.69
CA TYR A 19 -13.79 -1.63 12.13
C TYR A 19 -12.84 -1.08 11.07
N ASN A 20 -13.09 0.14 10.59
CA ASN A 20 -12.25 0.80 9.60
C ASN A 20 -10.87 1.19 10.17
N THR A 21 -9.80 0.80 9.47
CA THR A 21 -8.42 1.03 9.94
C THR A 21 -8.01 2.50 9.86
N VAL A 22 -8.45 3.25 8.84
CA VAL A 22 -8.21 4.70 8.72
C VAL A 22 -8.95 5.47 9.80
N ALA A 23 -10.23 5.17 10.05
CA ALA A 23 -11.03 5.84 11.07
C ALA A 23 -10.39 5.69 12.46
N LYS A 24 -9.76 4.53 12.74
CA LYS A 24 -8.97 4.34 13.96
C LYS A 24 -7.74 5.24 13.99
N LEU A 25 -6.94 5.28 12.93
CA LEU A 25 -5.73 6.10 12.87
C LEU A 25 -6.04 7.61 12.94
N VAL A 26 -7.13 8.06 12.32
CA VAL A 26 -7.63 9.44 12.41
C VAL A 26 -8.03 9.79 13.84
N ARG A 27 -8.74 8.91 14.54
CA ARG A 27 -9.12 9.10 15.96
C ARG A 27 -7.90 9.26 16.87
N HIS A 28 -6.80 8.58 16.57
CA HIS A 28 -5.55 8.69 17.31
C HIS A 28 -4.63 9.83 16.82
N GLY A 29 -5.05 10.62 15.84
CA GLY A 29 -4.26 11.74 15.32
C GLY A 29 -3.01 11.33 14.52
N VAL A 30 -2.91 10.07 14.10
CA VAL A 30 -1.77 9.54 13.33
C VAL A 30 -1.90 9.88 11.84
N VAL A 31 -3.14 9.88 11.33
CA VAL A 31 -3.47 10.16 9.93
C VAL A 31 -4.45 11.33 9.88
N SER A 32 -4.23 12.27 8.98
CA SER A 32 -5.14 13.39 8.73
C SER A 32 -6.16 13.03 7.66
N GLU A 33 -7.46 13.03 7.98
CA GLU A 33 -8.51 12.90 6.98
C GLU A 33 -8.56 14.16 6.10
N VAL A 34 -8.56 13.96 4.77
CA VAL A 34 -8.62 15.04 3.78
C VAL A 34 -9.70 14.75 2.74
N ARG A 35 -10.27 15.80 2.14
CA ARG A 35 -11.28 15.66 1.09
C ARG A 35 -10.69 15.16 -0.24
N ALA A 36 -9.44 15.50 -0.50
CA ALA A 36 -8.68 15.10 -1.66
C ALA A 36 -7.18 15.04 -1.33
N PRO A 37 -6.37 14.24 -2.05
CA PRO A 37 -4.94 14.19 -1.82
C PRO A 37 -4.29 15.57 -2.01
N PRO A 38 -3.46 16.04 -1.07
CA PRO A 38 -2.72 17.28 -1.23
C PRO A 38 -1.81 17.25 -2.46
N ARG A 39 -1.54 18.42 -3.06
CA ARG A 39 -0.69 18.51 -4.24
C ARG A 39 0.72 17.97 -3.95
N GLY A 40 1.21 17.08 -4.82
CA GLY A 40 2.55 16.51 -4.72
C GLY A 40 2.71 15.42 -3.66
N VAL A 41 1.63 15.01 -2.98
CA VAL A 41 1.66 13.86 -2.08
C VAL A 41 1.85 12.57 -2.88
N VAL A 42 2.55 11.58 -2.31
CA VAL A 42 2.54 10.22 -2.84
C VAL A 42 1.19 9.60 -2.53
N VAL A 43 0.50 9.08 -3.54
CA VAL A 43 -0.80 8.41 -3.39
C VAL A 43 -0.60 6.92 -3.59
N LEU A 44 -1.05 6.12 -2.62
CA LEU A 44 -1.13 4.68 -2.79
C LEU A 44 -2.22 4.35 -3.80
N ASP A 45 -1.79 3.82 -4.93
CA ASP A 45 -2.60 3.51 -6.10
C ASP A 45 -2.22 2.12 -6.60
N PRO A 46 -3.03 1.08 -6.32
CA PRO A 46 -2.74 -0.30 -6.74
C PRO A 46 -2.68 -0.46 -8.27
N PHE A 47 -3.20 0.50 -9.03
CA PHE A 47 -3.20 0.48 -10.50
C PHE A 47 -2.04 1.25 -11.12
N SER A 48 -1.14 1.84 -10.30
CA SER A 48 0.04 2.52 -10.80
C SER A 48 1.08 1.50 -11.31
N PRO A 49 1.71 1.73 -12.48
CA PRO A 49 2.79 0.86 -12.96
C PRO A 49 4.05 0.96 -12.10
N THR A 50 4.21 2.04 -11.35
CA THR A 50 5.42 2.28 -10.55
C THR A 50 5.19 1.82 -9.10
N PRO A 51 5.94 0.82 -8.60
CA PRO A 51 5.91 0.49 -7.19
C PRO A 51 6.57 1.60 -6.35
N ILE A 52 6.09 1.75 -5.12
CA ILE A 52 6.77 2.58 -4.12
C ILE A 52 8.17 2.04 -3.86
N SER A 53 9.13 2.94 -3.63
CA SER A 53 10.55 2.60 -3.51
C SER A 53 11.31 3.57 -2.61
N VAL A 54 12.59 3.32 -2.39
CA VAL A 54 13.49 4.25 -1.66
C VAL A 54 13.54 5.63 -2.33
N SER A 55 13.37 5.69 -3.66
CA SER A 55 13.38 6.93 -4.43
C SER A 55 12.23 7.87 -4.07
N ASP A 56 11.16 7.36 -3.46
CA ASP A 56 10.01 8.16 -3.03
C ASP A 56 10.21 8.83 -1.67
N ARG A 57 11.30 8.47 -0.94
CA ARG A 57 11.58 8.96 0.41
C ARG A 57 11.53 10.49 0.51
N GLY A 58 12.28 11.18 -0.35
CA GLY A 58 12.35 12.64 -0.31
C GLY A 58 11.01 13.32 -0.61
N LEU A 59 10.17 12.70 -1.46
CA LEU A 59 8.83 13.19 -1.75
C LEU A 59 7.88 12.96 -0.57
N ILE A 60 8.00 11.82 0.12
CA ILE A 60 7.22 11.49 1.32
C ILE A 60 7.60 12.44 2.48
N GLU A 61 8.88 12.73 2.68
CA GLU A 61 9.33 13.74 3.66
C GLU A 61 8.78 15.14 3.31
N LYS A 62 8.88 15.53 2.04
CA LYS A 62 8.48 16.87 1.59
C LYS A 62 6.97 17.07 1.58
N SER A 63 6.19 16.10 1.12
CA SER A 63 4.77 16.26 0.79
C SER A 63 3.85 15.35 1.62
N GLY A 64 4.34 14.17 2.00
CA GLY A 64 3.58 13.14 2.74
C GLY A 64 3.14 11.96 1.88
N LEU A 65 2.41 11.05 2.52
CA LEU A 65 1.85 9.83 1.94
C LEU A 65 0.33 9.81 2.15
N CYS A 66 -0.42 9.43 1.13
CA CYS A 66 -1.88 9.42 1.13
C CYS A 66 -2.42 8.04 0.74
N VAL A 67 -3.40 7.55 1.50
CA VAL A 67 -4.21 6.37 1.14
C VAL A 67 -5.64 6.79 0.77
N ILE A 68 -6.27 6.07 -0.15
CA ILE A 68 -7.71 6.23 -0.44
C ILE A 68 -8.43 5.05 0.22
N ASP A 69 -9.35 5.33 1.13
CA ASP A 69 -10.01 4.32 1.97
C ASP A 69 -11.49 4.17 1.61
N GLY A 70 -11.89 2.95 1.27
CA GLY A 70 -13.27 2.59 0.93
C GLY A 70 -13.33 1.21 0.27
N SER A 71 -14.50 0.83 -0.25
CA SER A 71 -14.59 -0.39 -1.07
C SER A 71 -13.70 -0.28 -2.31
N TRP A 72 -13.11 -1.40 -2.73
CA TRP A 72 -12.24 -1.45 -3.92
C TRP A 72 -12.90 -0.85 -5.17
N ARG A 73 -14.18 -1.11 -5.41
CA ARG A 73 -14.94 -0.52 -6.54
C ARG A 73 -14.93 1.01 -6.51
N ARG A 74 -15.15 1.62 -5.34
CA ARG A 74 -15.16 3.08 -5.19
C ARG A 74 -13.76 3.68 -5.14
N VAL A 75 -12.80 2.99 -4.53
CA VAL A 75 -11.38 3.37 -4.56
C VAL A 75 -10.88 3.42 -6.01
N SER A 76 -11.11 2.35 -6.78
CA SER A 76 -10.74 2.29 -8.20
C SER A 76 -11.43 3.40 -9.02
N SER A 77 -12.73 3.63 -8.79
CA SER A 77 -13.45 4.73 -9.45
C SER A 77 -12.93 6.12 -9.06
N TYR A 78 -12.48 6.30 -7.82
CA TYR A 78 -11.92 7.57 -7.33
C TYR A 78 -10.52 7.81 -7.93
N LEU A 79 -9.64 6.81 -7.86
CA LEU A 79 -8.28 6.87 -8.39
C LEU A 79 -8.27 7.20 -9.89
N ARG A 80 -9.15 6.58 -10.69
CA ARG A 80 -9.30 6.88 -12.12
C ARG A 80 -9.67 8.34 -12.43
N ARG A 81 -10.25 9.07 -11.47
CA ARG A 81 -10.62 10.50 -11.63
C ARG A 81 -9.51 11.45 -11.18
N LEU A 82 -8.54 10.97 -10.41
CA LEU A 82 -7.41 11.79 -9.98
C LEU A 82 -6.53 12.10 -11.19
N ARG A 83 -6.23 13.38 -11.39
CA ARG A 83 -5.27 13.83 -12.41
C ARG A 83 -4.02 14.34 -11.69
N ARG A 84 -2.84 14.08 -12.26
CA ARG A 84 -1.57 14.66 -11.84
C ARG A 84 -1.15 14.30 -10.39
N VAL A 85 -1.50 13.10 -9.93
CA VAL A 85 -1.04 12.56 -8.65
C VAL A 85 0.22 11.72 -8.86
N VAL A 86 1.07 11.63 -7.83
CA VAL A 86 2.22 10.72 -7.82
C VAL A 86 1.74 9.37 -7.29
N GLY A 87 1.14 8.59 -8.19
CA GLY A 87 0.60 7.27 -7.87
C GLY A 87 1.71 6.23 -7.70
N ARG A 88 1.63 5.42 -6.64
CA ARG A 88 2.52 4.28 -6.40
C ARG A 88 1.73 3.06 -5.98
N ARG A 89 1.95 1.93 -6.65
CA ARG A 89 1.45 0.64 -6.14
C ARG A 89 2.37 0.12 -5.05
N LEU A 90 1.88 -0.82 -4.27
CA LEU A 90 2.75 -1.62 -3.40
C LEU A 90 3.25 -2.84 -4.18
N PRO A 91 4.43 -3.38 -3.87
CA PRO A 91 4.83 -4.69 -4.36
C PRO A 91 4.06 -5.82 -3.65
N LEU A 92 4.28 -7.06 -4.09
CA LEU A 92 3.69 -8.27 -3.49
C LEU A 92 3.93 -8.34 -1.99
N LEU A 93 2.83 -8.30 -1.25
CA LEU A 93 2.76 -8.47 0.19
C LEU A 93 1.49 -9.23 0.54
N LEU A 94 1.51 -9.91 1.68
CA LEU A 94 0.42 -10.70 2.22
C LEU A 94 -0.29 -9.93 3.33
N ALA A 95 -1.62 -9.96 3.33
CA ALA A 95 -2.41 -9.38 4.39
C ALA A 95 -2.25 -10.17 5.70
N ALA A 96 -2.12 -9.47 6.82
CA ALA A 96 -2.20 -9.99 8.18
C ALA A 96 -3.46 -9.53 8.91
N ASN A 97 -4.26 -8.65 8.32
CA ASN A 97 -5.55 -8.27 8.86
C ASN A 97 -6.50 -9.49 8.95
N PRO A 98 -7.42 -9.53 9.93
CA PRO A 98 -8.28 -10.69 10.17
C PRO A 98 -9.23 -11.06 9.02
N VAL A 99 -9.49 -10.14 8.09
CA VAL A 99 -10.48 -10.34 7.01
C VAL A 99 -9.84 -11.07 5.83
N ASN A 100 -8.59 -10.72 5.49
CA ASN A 100 -7.91 -11.20 4.30
C ASN A 100 -6.60 -11.95 4.62
N TYR A 101 -6.44 -12.47 5.85
CA TYR A 101 -5.19 -13.08 6.31
C TYR A 101 -4.59 -14.06 5.29
N GLY A 102 -3.31 -13.87 4.96
CA GLY A 102 -2.55 -14.68 4.00
C GLY A 102 -2.85 -14.40 2.53
N ARG A 103 -3.90 -13.64 2.20
CA ARG A 103 -4.22 -13.32 0.80
C ARG A 103 -3.24 -12.25 0.26
N PRO A 104 -2.72 -12.42 -0.97
CA PRO A 104 -1.80 -11.45 -1.58
C PRO A 104 -2.55 -10.17 -1.99
N PHE A 105 -1.87 -9.03 -1.91
CA PHE A 105 -2.33 -7.70 -2.35
C PHE A 105 -3.52 -7.09 -1.60
N LEU A 106 -4.32 -7.89 -0.90
CA LEU A 106 -5.55 -7.48 -0.22
C LEU A 106 -5.32 -6.86 1.17
N LEU A 107 -4.35 -5.93 1.22
CA LEU A 107 -3.97 -5.19 2.41
C LEU A 107 -5.09 -4.24 2.86
N SER A 108 -5.20 -4.05 4.17
CA SER A 108 -5.95 -2.92 4.74
C SER A 108 -5.22 -1.60 4.48
N SER A 109 -5.92 -0.48 4.58
CA SER A 109 -5.32 0.85 4.43
C SER A 109 -4.17 1.12 5.42
N ALA A 110 -4.25 0.59 6.65
CA ALA A 110 -3.17 0.68 7.63
C ALA A 110 -1.94 -0.14 7.22
N GLU A 111 -2.13 -1.37 6.75
CA GLU A 111 -1.03 -2.20 6.22
C GLU A 111 -0.39 -1.57 4.99
N ALA A 112 -1.21 -0.99 4.10
CA ALA A 112 -0.74 -0.31 2.91
C ALA A 112 0.15 0.90 3.25
N LEU A 113 -0.28 1.75 4.20
CA LEU A 113 0.53 2.86 4.69
C LEU A 113 1.83 2.38 5.36
N ALA A 114 1.76 1.33 6.19
CA ALA A 114 2.94 0.80 6.87
C ALA A 114 3.95 0.19 5.90
N ALA A 115 3.49 -0.59 4.92
CA ALA A 115 4.32 -1.17 3.88
C ALA A 115 5.06 -0.09 3.06
N ALA A 116 4.32 0.93 2.62
CA ALA A 116 4.87 2.07 1.90
C ALA A 116 5.96 2.79 2.70
N LEU A 117 5.70 3.06 3.98
CA LEU A 117 6.66 3.67 4.90
C LEU A 117 7.89 2.78 5.08
N TYR A 118 7.71 1.48 5.28
CA TYR A 118 8.81 0.54 5.45
C TYR A 118 9.72 0.54 4.20
N ILE A 119 9.13 0.36 3.02
CA ILE A 119 9.86 0.28 1.74
C ILE A 119 10.62 1.60 1.43
N ALA A 120 10.03 2.75 1.77
CA ALA A 120 10.68 4.05 1.61
C ALA A 120 11.68 4.41 2.74
N GLY A 121 11.95 3.47 3.67
CA GLY A 121 12.95 3.62 4.73
C GLY A 121 12.46 4.35 5.99
N PHE A 122 11.15 4.47 6.21
CA PHE A 122 10.53 5.01 7.43
C PHE A 122 10.06 3.89 8.36
N ARG A 123 10.92 2.89 8.59
CA ARG A 123 10.59 1.68 9.35
C ARG A 123 9.99 1.96 10.73
N SER A 124 10.57 2.88 11.50
CA SER A 124 10.06 3.25 12.83
C SER A 124 8.64 3.83 12.78
N ILE A 125 8.32 4.61 11.75
CA ILE A 125 6.97 5.17 11.53
C ILE A 125 6.00 4.04 11.14
N ALA A 126 6.43 3.09 10.31
CA ALA A 126 5.64 1.92 9.96
C ALA A 126 5.29 1.06 11.18
N GLU A 127 6.28 0.78 12.03
CA GLU A 127 6.12 0.01 13.28
C GLU A 127 5.17 0.72 14.25
N GLN A 128 5.33 2.04 14.44
CA GLN A 128 4.45 2.85 15.27
C GLN A 128 3.01 2.90 14.72
N LEU A 129 2.82 2.98 13.41
CA LEU A 129 1.49 2.96 12.80
C LEU A 129 0.79 1.62 13.08
N LEU A 130 1.50 0.51 12.93
CA LEU A 130 0.97 -0.83 13.16
C LEU A 130 0.71 -1.13 14.63
N SER A 131 1.41 -0.49 15.57
CA SER A 131 1.21 -0.73 17.02
C SER A 131 -0.19 -0.37 17.52
N PHE A 132 -0.97 0.41 16.75
CA PHE A 132 -2.39 0.67 17.05
C PHE A 132 -3.28 -0.55 16.81
N PHE A 133 -2.79 -1.60 16.16
CA PHE A 133 -3.56 -2.80 15.81
C PHE A 133 -2.95 -4.01 16.49
N LYS A 134 -3.77 -4.82 17.18
CA LYS A 134 -3.30 -6.05 17.85
C LYS A 134 -2.62 -7.01 16.87
N TRP A 135 -3.12 -7.09 15.64
CA TRP A 135 -2.55 -7.87 14.54
C TRP A 135 -1.43 -7.14 13.79
N GLY A 136 -1.15 -5.87 14.11
CA GLY A 136 -0.16 -5.06 13.38
C GLY A 136 1.25 -5.66 13.36
N PRO A 137 1.81 -6.16 14.48
CA PRO A 137 3.11 -6.84 14.48
C PRO A 137 3.15 -8.08 13.58
N GLU A 138 2.02 -8.77 13.43
CA GLU A 138 1.91 -9.94 12.56
C GLU A 138 2.14 -9.58 11.09
N PHE A 139 1.73 -8.40 10.64
CA PHE A 139 2.00 -7.93 9.28
C PHE A 139 3.50 -7.89 8.97
N LEU A 140 4.30 -7.33 9.87
CA LEU A 140 5.75 -7.25 9.71
C LEU A 140 6.40 -8.64 9.81
N ARG A 141 5.90 -9.51 10.69
CA ARG A 141 6.39 -10.89 10.83
C ARG A 141 6.12 -11.70 9.57
N LEU A 142 4.87 -11.69 9.08
CA LEU A 142 4.42 -12.41 7.90
C LEU A 142 5.19 -11.98 6.65
N ASN A 143 5.44 -10.68 6.51
CA ASN A 143 6.08 -10.11 5.33
C ASN A 143 7.57 -9.84 5.48
N LYS A 144 8.22 -10.29 6.58
CA LYS A 144 9.61 -9.93 6.89
C LYS A 144 10.54 -10.11 5.69
N GLN A 145 10.55 -11.30 5.08
CA GLN A 145 11.41 -11.61 3.94
C GLN A 145 11.08 -10.77 2.69
N LEU A 146 9.80 -10.44 2.47
CA LEU A 146 9.37 -9.61 1.34
C LEU A 146 9.78 -8.15 1.56
N LEU A 147 9.50 -7.60 2.75
CA LEU A 147 9.87 -6.23 3.12
C LEU A 147 11.38 -6.02 3.06
N GLU A 148 12.17 -6.95 3.62
CA GLU A 148 13.64 -6.91 3.54
C GLU A 148 14.16 -7.01 2.10
N ARG A 149 13.43 -7.71 1.21
CA ARG A 149 13.76 -7.74 -0.22
C ARG A 149 13.49 -6.42 -0.94
N TYR A 150 12.56 -5.59 -0.47
CA TYR A 150 12.21 -4.33 -1.14
C TYR A 150 12.88 -3.10 -0.52
N GLU A 151 13.29 -3.19 0.75
CA GLU A 151 13.94 -2.11 1.48
C GLU A 151 15.21 -1.63 0.76
N GLY A 152 15.34 -0.31 0.61
CA GLY A 152 16.51 0.31 -0.01
C GLY A 152 16.61 0.17 -1.54
N LYS A 153 15.61 -0.44 -2.20
CA LYS A 153 15.61 -0.64 -3.66
C LYS A 153 14.86 0.44 -4.40
N THR A 154 15.30 0.70 -5.63
CA THR A 154 14.61 1.51 -6.62
C THR A 154 13.36 0.82 -7.16
N SER A 155 12.46 1.56 -7.79
CA SER A 155 11.24 0.99 -8.40
C SER A 155 11.55 -0.10 -9.43
N THR A 156 12.63 0.05 -10.20
CA THR A 156 13.05 -0.93 -11.22
C THR A 156 13.54 -2.22 -10.58
N GLU A 157 14.34 -2.11 -9.51
CA GLU A 157 14.82 -3.29 -8.77
C GLU A 157 13.67 -4.03 -8.07
N ILE A 158 12.69 -3.29 -7.52
CA ILE A 158 11.50 -3.88 -6.91
C ILE A 158 10.70 -4.68 -7.94
N VAL A 159 10.46 -4.13 -9.14
CA VAL A 159 9.82 -4.88 -10.25
C VAL A 159 10.60 -6.18 -10.53
N GLY A 160 11.93 -6.12 -10.61
CA GLY A 160 12.77 -7.29 -10.83
C GLY A 160 12.71 -8.34 -9.71
N GLU A 161 12.57 -7.94 -8.44
CA GLU A 161 12.33 -8.86 -7.31
C GLU A 161 10.98 -9.54 -7.42
N GLU A 162 9.93 -8.78 -7.73
CA GLU A 162 8.57 -9.32 -7.87
C GLU A 162 8.46 -10.33 -8.99
N CYS A 163 9.05 -10.04 -10.14
CA CYS A 163 9.13 -10.98 -11.25
C CYS A 163 9.76 -12.31 -10.83
N ARG A 164 10.89 -12.27 -10.12
CA ARG A 164 11.55 -13.48 -9.60
C ARG A 164 10.65 -14.24 -8.61
N LEU A 165 9.95 -13.54 -7.72
CA LEU A 165 9.06 -14.15 -6.75
C LEU A 165 7.88 -14.85 -7.43
N ILE A 166 7.20 -14.17 -8.37
CA ILE A 166 6.03 -14.75 -9.05
C ILE A 166 6.45 -15.92 -9.94
N SER A 167 7.57 -15.84 -10.65
CA SER A 167 8.08 -16.98 -11.44
C SER A 167 8.36 -18.19 -10.54
N SER A 168 8.99 -17.98 -9.37
CA SER A 168 9.24 -19.05 -8.41
C SER A 168 7.98 -19.66 -7.81
N MET A 169 6.92 -18.87 -7.61
CA MET A 169 5.66 -19.32 -7.00
C MET A 169 4.75 -20.04 -8.00
N THR A 170 4.77 -19.64 -9.27
CA THR A 170 3.85 -20.14 -10.30
C THR A 170 4.46 -21.23 -11.17
N GLY A 171 5.79 -21.39 -11.17
CA GLY A 171 6.49 -22.27 -12.09
C GLY A 171 6.37 -21.84 -13.56
N LEU A 172 5.77 -20.67 -13.82
CA LEU A 172 5.65 -20.10 -15.16
C LEU A 172 6.96 -19.40 -15.48
N GLU A 173 7.52 -19.69 -16.64
CA GLU A 173 8.41 -18.72 -17.28
C GLU A 173 7.57 -17.49 -17.60
N ILE A 174 7.62 -16.50 -16.71
CA ILE A 174 7.04 -15.19 -17.00
C ILE A 174 7.98 -14.57 -18.03
N GLY A 175 7.77 -14.87 -19.31
CA GLY A 175 8.32 -14.07 -20.40
C GLY A 175 8.00 -12.60 -20.17
N ASP A 176 8.87 -11.70 -20.63
CA ASP A 176 8.78 -10.23 -20.49
C ASP A 176 8.05 -9.76 -19.22
N CYS A 177 8.44 -10.27 -18.05
CA CYS A 177 7.87 -9.79 -16.79
C CYS A 177 8.23 -8.32 -16.61
N ASP A 178 7.24 -7.46 -16.86
CA ASP A 178 7.38 -6.03 -16.77
C ASP A 178 6.37 -5.41 -15.80
N ALA A 179 6.50 -4.11 -15.58
CA ALA A 179 5.63 -3.37 -14.68
C ALA A 179 4.14 -3.45 -15.07
N ALA A 180 3.83 -3.50 -16.37
CA ALA A 180 2.45 -3.54 -16.86
C ALA A 180 1.81 -4.90 -16.55
N ARG A 181 2.54 -5.99 -16.79
CA ARG A 181 2.06 -7.35 -16.50
C ARG A 181 1.81 -7.56 -15.02
N LEU A 182 2.66 -7.02 -14.15
CA LEU A 182 2.44 -7.05 -12.70
C LEU A 182 1.14 -6.32 -12.32
N VAL A 183 0.89 -5.14 -12.87
CA VAL A 183 -0.38 -4.42 -12.62
C VAL A 183 -1.59 -5.22 -13.10
N GLU A 184 -1.50 -5.94 -14.21
CA GLU A 184 -2.59 -6.82 -14.67
C GLU A 184 -2.87 -7.96 -13.71
N ILE A 185 -1.83 -8.64 -13.22
CA ILE A 185 -1.97 -9.73 -12.24
C ILE A 185 -2.68 -9.21 -10.99
N TYR A 186 -2.27 -8.04 -10.52
CA TYR A 186 -2.86 -7.39 -9.36
C TYR A 186 -4.31 -7.02 -9.61
N GLY A 187 -4.60 -6.42 -10.77
CA GLY A 187 -5.93 -6.03 -11.19
C GLY A 187 -6.88 -7.21 -11.14
N ARG A 188 -6.47 -8.36 -11.69
CA ARG A 188 -7.27 -9.60 -11.67
C ARG A 188 -7.58 -10.08 -10.25
N ILE A 189 -6.58 -10.14 -9.36
CA ILE A 189 -6.81 -10.57 -7.97
C ILE A 189 -7.77 -9.62 -7.22
N VAL A 190 -7.65 -8.32 -7.47
CA VAL A 190 -8.55 -7.33 -6.89
C VAL A 190 -9.96 -7.46 -7.47
N GLU A 191 -10.10 -7.69 -8.77
CA GLU A 191 -11.38 -7.91 -9.45
C GLU A 191 -12.07 -9.19 -8.98
N ASP A 192 -11.34 -10.29 -8.87
CA ASP A 192 -11.85 -11.57 -8.34
C ASP A 192 -12.36 -11.38 -6.91
N TYR A 193 -11.61 -10.69 -6.04
CA TYR A 193 -12.06 -10.36 -4.69
C TYR A 193 -13.30 -9.47 -4.65
N ILE A 194 -13.44 -8.52 -5.59
CA ILE A 194 -14.65 -7.71 -5.71
C ILE A 194 -15.84 -8.58 -6.13
N GLY A 195 -15.64 -9.57 -7.00
CA GLY A 195 -16.68 -10.48 -7.48
C GLY A 195 -17.15 -11.51 -6.45
N GLU A 196 -16.29 -11.87 -5.48
CA GLU A 196 -16.63 -12.79 -4.36
C GLU A 196 -17.62 -12.19 -3.33
N ARG A 197 -17.93 -10.88 -3.40
CA ARG A 197 -18.73 -10.15 -2.40
C ARG A 197 -19.96 -9.45 -2.98
#